data_AF-A0AAD6YP67-F1
#
_entry.id   AF-A0AAD6YP67-F1
#
_cell.length_a   1.000
_cell.length_b   1.000
_cell.length_c   1.000
_cell.angle_alpha   90.00
_cell.angle_beta   90.00
_cell.angle_gamma   90.00
#
_symmetry.space_group_name_H-M   'P 1'
#
loop_
_entity.id
_entity.type
_entity.pdbx_description
1 polymer ?
#
loop_
_entity_poly.entity_id
_entity_poly.type
_entity_poly.pdbx_seq_one_letter_code
_entity_poly.pdbx_strand_id
1 'polypeptide(L)'
;IENYSRDPKEALRLIRTHAGCPEFTETGWKCILGGKYVDFDLLSRELHARGVASNGDWVTTWMSYQSAVSFAFQNREQELDTYFKYIQSLFRQTGDDLAHNVIACDKAIRTFVGNSRSTFLDDIHKFGQFDRSHLMAG
;
A
#
# COMPACT_ATOMS: atom_id res chain seq x y z
N ILE A 1 17.74 4.13 13.19
CA ILE A 1 16.33 4.36 12.79
C ILE A 1 16.22 5.82 12.41
N GLU A 2 16.22 6.14 11.12
CA GLU A 2 15.99 7.51 10.65
C GLU A 2 14.53 7.87 10.94
N ASN A 3 14.34 8.80 11.86
CA ASN A 3 13.01 9.18 12.33
C ASN A 3 12.44 10.31 11.46
N TYR A 4 12.03 9.97 10.24
CA TYR A 4 11.44 10.89 9.26
C TYR A 4 10.14 11.55 9.73
N SER A 5 9.53 11.06 10.82
CA SER A 5 8.29 11.62 11.38
C SER A 5 8.46 12.98 12.06
N ARG A 6 9.69 13.36 12.46
CA ARG A 6 9.95 14.62 13.19
C ARG A 6 9.90 15.86 12.29
N ASP A 7 10.31 15.73 11.04
CA ASP A 7 10.22 16.78 10.04
C ASP A 7 9.94 16.17 8.66
N PRO A 8 8.66 15.99 8.31
CA PRO A 8 8.27 15.40 7.03
C PRO A 8 8.73 16.23 5.81
N LYS A 9 8.96 17.54 5.96
CA LYS A 9 9.43 18.40 4.87
C LYS A 9 10.91 18.16 4.61
N GLU A 10 11.71 18.12 5.68
CA GLU A 10 13.12 17.83 5.57
C GLU A 10 13.37 16.38 5.12
N ALA A 11 12.59 15.43 5.64
CA ALA A 11 12.58 14.05 5.19
C ALA A 11 12.33 13.91 3.68
N LEU A 12 11.31 14.61 3.17
CA LEU A 12 11.00 14.64 1.74
C LEU A 12 12.13 15.28 0.92
N ARG A 13 12.73 16.36 1.43
CA ARG A 13 13.86 17.02 0.78
C ARG A 13 15.05 16.07 0.65
N LEU A 14 15.41 15.37 1.74
CA LEU A 14 16.52 14.42 1.76
C LEU A 14 16.30 13.25 0.79
N ILE A 15 15.10 12.65 0.79
CA ILE A 15 14.74 11.54 -0.11
C ILE A 15 14.91 11.95 -1.57
N ARG A 16 14.41 13.13 -1.97
CA ARG A 16 14.49 13.60 -3.37
C ARG A 16 15.91 13.93 -3.82
N THR A 17 16.82 14.25 -2.89
CA THR A 17 18.22 14.49 -3.24
C THR A 17 19.05 13.21 -3.41
N HIS A 18 18.53 12.07 -2.97
CA HIS A 18 19.26 10.82 -2.97
C HIS A 18 19.15 10.12 -4.34
N ALA A 19 20.28 9.67 -4.87
CA ALA A 19 20.31 8.90 -6.11
C ALA A 19 19.49 7.61 -5.94
N GLY A 20 18.71 7.24 -6.96
CA GLY A 20 17.85 6.06 -6.93
C GLY A 20 16.50 6.26 -6.23
N CYS A 21 16.12 7.49 -5.86
CA CYS A 21 14.77 7.79 -5.41
C CYS A 21 13.75 7.39 -6.50
N PRO A 22 12.77 6.52 -6.20
CA PRO A 22 11.78 6.12 -7.19
C PRO A 22 10.88 7.30 -7.58
N GLU A 23 10.35 7.24 -8.80
CA GLU A 23 9.27 8.15 -9.21
C GLU A 23 8.04 7.86 -8.37
N PHE A 24 7.57 8.87 -7.65
CA PHE A 24 6.44 8.75 -6.75
C PHE A 24 5.85 10.12 -6.48
N THR A 25 4.58 10.17 -6.07
CA THR A 25 3.86 11.43 -5.95
C THR A 25 4.21 12.14 -4.64
N GLU A 26 4.13 13.48 -4.65
CA GLU A 26 4.40 14.27 -3.45
C GLU A 26 3.42 13.93 -2.32
N THR A 27 2.14 13.74 -2.66
CA THR A 27 1.09 13.30 -1.74
C THR A 27 1.43 11.93 -1.15
N GLY A 28 1.84 10.98 -1.99
CA GLY A 28 2.24 9.64 -1.58
C GLY A 28 3.41 9.66 -0.59
N TRP A 29 4.47 10.41 -0.89
CA TRP A 29 5.61 10.55 0.01
C TRP A 29 5.22 11.13 1.37
N LYS A 30 4.38 12.18 1.40
CA LYS A 30 3.89 12.78 2.65
C LYS A 30 3.12 11.77 3.50
N CYS A 31 2.32 10.91 2.87
CA CYS A 31 1.63 9.83 3.58
C CYS A 31 2.61 8.80 4.13
N ILE A 32 3.54 8.30 3.32
CA ILE A 32 4.56 7.31 3.73
C ILE A 32 5.37 7.83 4.93
N LEU A 33 5.94 9.04 4.82
CA LEU A 33 6.79 9.63 5.87
C LEU A 33 6.01 9.99 7.13
N GLY A 34 4.72 10.32 6.98
CA GLY A 34 3.80 10.55 8.08
C GLY A 34 3.25 9.28 8.73
N GLY A 35 3.59 8.09 8.22
CA GLY A 35 3.02 6.81 8.67
C GLY A 35 1.51 6.70 8.42
N LYS A 36 0.99 7.40 7.41
CA LYS A 36 -0.44 7.45 7.08
C LYS A 36 -0.77 6.49 5.95
N TYR A 37 -2.06 6.13 5.89
CA TYR A 37 -2.65 5.44 4.76
C TYR A 37 -2.37 6.17 3.43
N VAL A 38 -1.97 5.40 2.41
CA VAL A 38 -1.83 5.86 1.02
C VAL A 38 -3.04 5.37 0.23
N ASP A 39 -3.86 6.30 -0.28
CA ASP A 39 -4.99 5.94 -1.14
C ASP A 39 -4.48 5.49 -2.51
N PHE A 40 -4.71 4.22 -2.84
CA PHE A 40 -4.23 3.64 -4.10
C PHE A 40 -5.01 4.15 -5.31
N ASP A 41 -6.29 4.52 -5.16
CA ASP A 41 -7.04 5.08 -6.28
C ASP A 41 -6.49 6.47 -6.64
N LEU A 42 -6.20 7.29 -5.63
CA LEU A 42 -5.55 8.58 -5.84
C LEU A 42 -4.13 8.42 -6.39
N LEU A 43 -3.33 7.54 -5.79
CA LEU A 43 -1.96 7.27 -6.22
C LEU A 43 -1.90 6.81 -7.68
N SER A 44 -2.77 5.86 -8.05
CA SER A 44 -2.85 5.38 -9.43
C SER A 44 -3.30 6.47 -10.40
N ARG A 45 -4.24 7.35 -10.01
CA ARG A 45 -4.64 8.48 -10.86
C ARG A 45 -3.49 9.46 -11.09
N GLU A 46 -2.70 9.73 -10.06
CA GLU A 46 -1.56 10.64 -10.14
C GLU A 46 -0.39 10.04 -10.96
N LEU A 47 -0.13 8.73 -10.87
CA LEU A 47 0.99 8.06 -11.56
C LEU A 47 0.65 7.51 -12.94
N HIS A 48 -0.60 7.08 -13.15
CA HIS A 48 -1.01 6.27 -14.30
C HIS A 48 -2.25 6.82 -15.00
N ALA A 49 -2.72 8.02 -14.62
CA ALA A 49 -3.90 8.71 -15.17
C ALA A 49 -5.21 7.91 -15.09
N ARG A 50 -5.28 6.86 -14.26
CA ARG A 50 -6.49 6.04 -14.03
C ARG A 50 -6.55 5.49 -12.62
N GLY A 51 -7.76 5.22 -12.15
CA GLY A 51 -7.98 4.56 -10.86
C GLY A 51 -7.64 3.07 -10.87
N VAL A 52 -7.70 2.44 -9.70
CA VAL A 52 -7.42 1.00 -9.55
C VAL A 52 -8.71 0.22 -9.75
N ALA A 53 -8.82 -0.50 -10.87
CA ALA A 53 -10.03 -1.25 -11.23
C ALA A 53 -9.79 -2.75 -11.46
N SER A 54 -8.53 -3.18 -11.53
CA SER A 54 -8.15 -4.56 -11.85
C SER A 54 -6.96 -5.04 -11.02
N ASN A 55 -6.69 -6.35 -11.06
CA ASN A 55 -5.45 -6.91 -10.51
C ASN A 55 -4.20 -6.24 -11.11
N GLY A 56 -4.18 -6.00 -12.43
CA GLY A 56 -3.05 -5.35 -13.11
C GLY A 56 -2.80 -3.91 -12.63
N ASP A 57 -3.87 -3.14 -12.43
CA ASP A 57 -3.77 -1.78 -11.85
C ASP A 57 -3.26 -1.83 -10.43
N TRP A 58 -3.77 -2.77 -9.63
CA TRP A 58 -3.38 -2.95 -8.25
C TRP A 58 -1.90 -3.35 -8.14
N VAL A 59 -1.43 -4.31 -8.95
CA VAL A 59 -0.02 -4.74 -8.99
C VAL A 59 0.89 -3.57 -9.35
N THR A 60 0.55 -2.82 -10.41
CA THR A 60 1.37 -1.67 -10.84
C THR A 60 1.47 -0.62 -9.74
N THR A 61 0.32 -0.29 -9.12
CA THR A 61 0.26 0.69 -8.01
C THR A 61 1.03 0.19 -6.78
N TRP A 62 0.91 -1.10 -6.46
CA TRP A 62 1.61 -1.74 -5.35
C TRP A 62 3.13 -1.69 -5.55
N MET A 63 3.64 -1.96 -6.75
CA MET A 63 5.10 -1.92 -7.02
C MET A 63 5.68 -0.51 -6.82
N SER A 64 4.96 0.52 -7.26
CA SER A 64 5.34 1.92 -7.00
C SER A 64 5.34 2.23 -5.50
N TYR A 65 4.30 1.82 -4.78
CA TYR A 65 4.21 1.99 -3.32
C TYR A 65 5.32 1.24 -2.57
N GLN A 66 5.55 -0.04 -2.89
CA GLN A 66 6.58 -0.88 -2.27
C GLN A 66 7.97 -0.30 -2.51
N SER A 67 8.27 0.16 -3.72
CA SER A 67 9.56 0.80 -4.02
C SER A 67 9.78 2.05 -3.17
N ALA A 68 8.75 2.90 -3.02
CA ALA A 68 8.83 4.10 -2.20
C ALA A 68 8.97 3.78 -0.70
N VAL A 69 8.21 2.81 -0.18
CA VAL A 69 8.29 2.40 1.23
C VAL A 69 9.64 1.77 1.55
N SER A 70 10.14 0.86 0.71
CA SER A 70 11.44 0.22 0.91
C SER A 70 12.60 1.22 0.82
N PHE A 71 12.44 2.28 0.02
CA PHE A 71 13.41 3.37 -0.04
C PHE A 71 13.43 4.20 1.26
N ALA A 72 12.25 4.58 1.78
CA ALA A 72 12.16 5.41 2.99
C ALA A 72 12.38 4.63 4.30
N PHE A 73 12.02 3.35 4.33
CA PHE A 73 12.05 2.52 5.53
C PHE A 73 12.73 1.19 5.25
N GLN A 74 14.00 1.11 5.65
CA GLN A 74 14.77 -0.12 5.62
C GLN A 74 14.08 -1.21 6.45
N ASN A 75 14.11 -2.45 5.97
CA ASN A 75 13.54 -3.66 6.60
C ASN A 75 12.02 -3.87 6.51
N ARG A 76 11.30 -3.12 5.66
CA ARG A 76 9.85 -3.36 5.42
C ARG A 76 9.57 -4.35 4.30
N GLU A 77 10.60 -4.81 3.58
CA GLU A 77 10.44 -5.59 2.36
C GLU A 77 9.74 -6.94 2.57
N GLN A 78 10.12 -7.68 3.61
CA GLN A 78 9.50 -8.97 3.93
C GLN A 78 8.02 -8.82 4.28
N GLU A 79 7.67 -7.78 5.03
CA GLU A 79 6.28 -7.47 5.37
C GLU A 79 5.46 -7.17 4.10
N LEU A 80 5.99 -6.33 3.21
CA LEU A 80 5.34 -5.94 1.97
C LEU A 80 5.17 -7.14 1.01
N ASP A 81 6.19 -7.99 0.86
CA ASP A 81 6.13 -9.18 0.02
C ASP A 81 5.11 -10.21 0.56
N THR A 82 5.05 -10.38 1.88
CA THR A 82 4.07 -11.24 2.54
C THR A 82 2.64 -10.78 2.24
N TYR A 83 2.38 -9.48 2.39
CA TYR A 83 1.07 -8.90 2.09
C TYR A 83 0.73 -8.94 0.59
N PHE A 84 1.70 -8.68 -0.29
CA PHE A 84 1.53 -8.79 -1.73
C PHE A 84 1.04 -10.17 -2.13
N LYS A 85 1.71 -11.22 -1.64
CA LYS A 85 1.34 -12.62 -1.90
C LYS A 85 -0.06 -12.94 -1.40
N TYR A 86 -0.44 -12.40 -0.24
CA TYR A 86 -1.79 -12.56 0.29
C TYR A 86 -2.84 -11.93 -0.62
N ILE A 87 -2.74 -10.65 -0.99
CA ILE A 87 -3.73 -10.02 -1.87
C ILE A 87 -3.75 -10.65 -3.27
N GLN A 88 -2.59 -11.04 -3.81
CA GLN A 88 -2.53 -11.82 -5.06
C GLN A 88 -3.26 -13.15 -4.96
N SER A 89 -3.21 -13.82 -3.81
CA SER A 89 -4.00 -15.03 -3.58
C SER A 89 -5.51 -14.75 -3.59
N LEU A 90 -5.95 -13.60 -3.08
CA LEU A 90 -7.37 -13.21 -3.09
C LEU A 90 -7.84 -12.95 -4.52
N PHE A 91 -7.09 -12.17 -5.32
CA PHE A 91 -7.41 -11.97 -6.74
C PHE A 91 -7.54 -13.30 -7.51
N ARG A 92 -6.61 -14.24 -7.30
CA ARG A 92 -6.67 -15.57 -7.95
C ARG A 92 -7.88 -16.40 -7.55
N GLN A 93 -8.34 -16.30 -6.31
CA GLN A 93 -9.48 -17.07 -5.80
C GLN A 93 -10.82 -16.45 -6.18
N THR A 94 -10.89 -15.12 -6.22
CA THR A 94 -12.12 -14.36 -6.45
C THR A 94 -12.46 -14.23 -7.94
N GLY A 95 -11.46 -14.23 -8.82
CA GLY A 95 -11.64 -14.05 -10.26
C GLY A 95 -11.83 -12.58 -10.67
N ASP A 96 -11.67 -12.30 -11.97
CA ASP A 96 -11.59 -10.93 -12.48
C ASP A 96 -12.90 -10.14 -12.36
N ASP A 97 -14.06 -10.80 -12.52
CA ASP A 97 -15.38 -10.15 -12.43
C ASP A 97 -15.64 -9.54 -11.04
N LEU A 98 -15.00 -10.10 -10.01
CA LEU A 98 -15.13 -9.69 -8.62
C LEU A 98 -13.85 -9.00 -8.11
N ALA A 99 -12.95 -8.56 -9.00
CA ALA A 99 -11.72 -7.85 -8.63
C ALA A 99 -11.98 -6.62 -7.74
N HIS A 100 -13.11 -5.93 -7.96
CA HIS A 100 -13.53 -4.78 -7.15
C HIS A 100 -13.72 -5.11 -5.66
N ASN A 101 -14.15 -6.33 -5.33
CA ASN A 101 -14.29 -6.79 -3.94
C ASN A 101 -12.93 -6.98 -3.26
N VAL A 102 -11.94 -7.49 -4.00
CA VAL A 102 -10.56 -7.63 -3.50
C VAL A 102 -9.94 -6.25 -3.27
N ILE A 103 -10.16 -5.30 -4.20
CA ILE A 103 -9.68 -3.92 -4.06
C ILE A 103 -10.32 -3.24 -2.83
N ALA A 104 -11.62 -3.45 -2.61
CA ALA A 104 -12.30 -2.94 -1.42
C ALA A 104 -11.75 -3.57 -0.13
N CYS A 105 -11.50 -4.88 -0.14
CA CYS A 105 -10.89 -5.60 0.99
C CYS A 105 -9.49 -5.03 1.32
N ASP A 106 -8.61 -4.91 0.32
CA ASP A 106 -7.27 -4.31 0.46
C ASP A 106 -7.36 -2.90 1.05
N LYS A 107 -8.27 -2.07 0.53
CA LYS A 107 -8.47 -0.71 1.03
C LYS A 107 -8.85 -0.71 2.52
N ALA A 108 -9.76 -1.59 2.93
CA ALA A 108 -10.16 -1.71 4.33
C ALA A 108 -8.99 -2.16 5.23
N ILE A 109 -8.21 -3.15 4.78
CA ILE A 109 -7.06 -3.66 5.54
C ILE A 109 -5.98 -2.59 5.69
N ARG A 110 -5.56 -1.93 4.60
CA ARG A 110 -4.51 -0.89 4.66
C ARG A 110 -4.97 0.33 5.46
N THR A 111 -6.26 0.65 5.46
CA THR A 111 -6.82 1.70 6.33
C THR A 111 -6.76 1.29 7.80
N PHE A 112 -7.08 0.04 8.12
CA PHE A 112 -6.98 -0.50 9.48
C PHE A 112 -5.53 -0.49 9.98
N VAL A 113 -4.59 -0.98 9.17
CA VAL A 113 -3.15 -1.00 9.51
C VAL A 113 -2.61 0.42 9.68
N GLY A 114 -2.92 1.34 8.76
CA GLY A 114 -2.47 2.74 8.85
C GLY A 114 -3.03 3.52 10.05
N ASN A 115 -4.09 3.04 10.69
CA ASN A 115 -4.65 3.62 11.92
C ASN A 115 -4.22 2.85 13.19
N SER A 116 -3.52 1.72 13.05
CA SER A 116 -3.03 0.92 14.17
C SER A 116 -1.58 1.28 14.53
N ARG A 117 -1.24 1.21 15.82
CA ARG A 117 0.14 1.37 16.30
C ARG A 117 0.89 0.04 16.45
N SER A 118 0.19 -1.09 16.33
CA SER A 118 0.71 -2.41 16.67
C SER A 118 0.30 -3.51 15.68
N THR A 119 -0.17 -3.12 14.50
CA THR A 119 -0.54 -4.04 13.43
C THR A 119 0.30 -3.74 12.22
N PHE A 120 0.86 -4.78 11.62
CA PHE A 120 1.66 -4.71 10.39
C PHE A 120 0.94 -5.43 9.25
N LEU A 121 1.37 -5.22 8.01
CA LEU A 121 0.74 -5.84 6.84
C LEU A 121 0.99 -7.35 6.76
N ASP A 122 1.98 -7.89 7.46
CA ASP A 122 2.25 -9.33 7.58
C ASP A 122 1.44 -10.02 8.69
N ASP A 123 0.67 -9.28 9.48
CA ASP A 123 -0.30 -9.82 10.45
C ASP A 123 -1.56 -10.39 9.75
N ILE A 124 -1.40 -11.18 8.69
CA ILE A 124 -2.49 -11.65 7.83
C ILE A 124 -3.57 -12.40 8.63
N HIS A 125 -3.18 -13.09 9.70
CA HIS A 125 -4.09 -13.78 10.62
C HIS A 125 -5.13 -12.85 11.29
N LYS A 126 -4.88 -11.53 11.32
CA LYS A 126 -5.80 -10.51 11.86
C LYS A 126 -6.78 -9.96 10.81
N PHE A 127 -6.70 -10.40 9.55
CA PHE A 127 -7.48 -9.81 8.45
C PHE A 127 -8.75 -10.59 8.08
N GLY A 128 -9.00 -11.75 8.72
CA GLY A 128 -10.13 -12.61 8.38
C GLY A 128 -11.51 -11.95 8.49
N GLN A 129 -11.68 -10.88 9.29
CA GLN A 129 -12.95 -10.12 9.28
C GLN A 129 -13.19 -9.35 7.97
N PHE A 130 -12.14 -8.87 7.30
CA PHE A 130 -12.26 -8.14 6.04
C PHE A 130 -12.57 -9.07 4.87
N ASP A 131 -11.96 -10.25 4.87
CA ASP A 131 -12.27 -11.31 3.91
C ASP A 131 -13.75 -11.69 3.95
N ARG A 132 -14.29 -11.90 5.16
CA ARG A 132 -15.71 -12.22 5.33
C ARG A 132 -16.63 -11.10 4.84
N SER A 133 -16.31 -9.84 5.15
CA SER A 133 -17.20 -8.73 4.82
C SER A 133 -17.17 -8.30 3.35
N HIS A 134 -16.07 -8.55 2.63
CA HIS A 134 -15.92 -8.09 1.24
C HIS A 134 -15.92 -9.23 0.22
N LEU A 135 -15.46 -10.43 0.58
CA LEU A 135 -15.27 -11.53 -0.37
C LEU A 135 -16.33 -12.63 -0.25
N MET A 136 -16.92 -12.79 0.93
CA MET A 136 -17.90 -13.85 1.24
C MET A 136 -19.33 -13.32 1.38
N ALA A 137 -19.53 -12.01 1.29
CA ALA A 137 -20.85 -11.40 1.26
C ALA A 137 -21.43 -11.50 -0.16
N GLY A 138 -21.97 -12.67 -0.48
CA GLY A 138 -22.69 -12.99 -1.71
C GLY A 138 -23.72 -14.08 -1.45
#